data_AF-A0A654E1R4-F1
#
_entry.id   AF-A0A654E1R4-F1
#
_cell.length_a   1.000
_cell.length_b   1.000
_cell.length_c   1.000
_cell.angle_alpha   90.00
_cell.angle_beta   90.00
_cell.angle_gamma   90.00
#
_symmetry.space_group_name_H-M   'P 1'
#
loop_
_entity.id
_entity.type
_entity.pdbx_description
1 polymer ?
#
loop_
_entity_poly.entity_id
_entity_poly.type
_entity_poly.pdbx_seq_one_letter_code
_entity_poly.pdbx_strand_id
1 'polypeptide(L)'
;MANQTDEIWNPIDGFSNYEISNKGKIRSKTRKTWHKGSKTNMTIKGKLMKQRWNKMCKCYFLDLIDDEKRRRTVYPHKEVAKAFLENNDPETLNMIIHEDNNPRNNKADNLKWVSASDHMKWQFEVGNKDNFKVWKTRKKRYKNGFKPDTVLPGRPKKAKEEKELVAG
;
A
#
# COMPACT_ATOMS: atom_id res chain seq x y z
N MET A 1 -7.26 23.57 -22.98
CA MET A 1 -7.95 22.40 -23.54
C MET A 1 -8.61 21.66 -22.38
N ALA A 2 -9.92 21.46 -22.50
CA ALA A 2 -10.84 20.72 -21.60
C ALA A 2 -10.21 19.46 -20.95
N ASN A 3 -10.48 19.01 -19.71
CA ASN A 3 -11.58 19.23 -18.78
C ASN A 3 -11.18 18.73 -17.37
N GLN A 4 -11.75 19.38 -16.34
CA GLN A 4 -12.18 18.82 -15.05
C GLN A 4 -11.28 17.84 -14.27
N THR A 5 -10.77 18.28 -13.11
CA THR A 5 -10.32 17.36 -12.03
C THR A 5 -11.52 16.70 -11.33
N ASP A 6 -12.39 16.06 -12.11
CA ASP A 6 -13.54 15.36 -11.58
C ASP A 6 -13.08 14.21 -10.68
N GLU A 7 -13.75 14.09 -9.54
CA GLU A 7 -13.48 13.03 -8.58
C GLU A 7 -14.12 11.75 -9.12
N ILE A 8 -13.31 10.89 -9.73
CA ILE A 8 -13.73 9.59 -10.26
C ILE A 8 -13.84 8.61 -9.09
N TRP A 9 -14.90 7.80 -9.05
CA TRP A 9 -15.16 6.82 -8.00
C TRP A 9 -15.24 5.41 -8.60
N ASN A 10 -14.40 4.51 -8.09
CA ASN A 10 -14.35 3.11 -8.49
C ASN A 10 -14.74 2.20 -7.30
N PRO A 11 -15.35 1.02 -7.55
CA PRO A 11 -15.60 0.03 -6.50
C PRO A 11 -14.28 -0.47 -5.90
N ILE A 12 -14.32 -0.93 -4.65
CA ILE A 12 -13.17 -1.54 -3.97
C ILE A 12 -13.33 -3.07 -4.01
N ASP A 13 -12.30 -3.77 -4.49
CA ASP A 13 -12.31 -5.24 -4.60
C ASP A 13 -12.52 -5.92 -3.24
N GLY A 14 -13.49 -6.83 -3.17
CA GLY A 14 -13.90 -7.52 -1.93
C GLY A 14 -14.76 -6.69 -0.98
N PHE A 15 -15.09 -5.45 -1.35
CA PHE A 15 -15.91 -4.51 -0.60
C PHE A 15 -16.96 -3.86 -1.52
N SER A 16 -17.85 -4.67 -2.09
CA SER A 16 -18.84 -4.25 -3.10
C SER A 16 -19.74 -3.07 -2.68
N ASN A 17 -19.93 -2.90 -1.36
CA ASN A 17 -20.71 -1.83 -0.75
C ASN A 17 -20.00 -0.47 -0.66
N TYR A 18 -18.73 -0.40 -1.07
CA TYR A 18 -17.88 0.77 -0.92
C TYR A 18 -17.23 1.17 -2.24
N GLU A 19 -16.90 2.45 -2.34
CA GLU A 19 -16.20 3.03 -3.48
C GLU A 19 -15.05 3.91 -2.98
N ILE A 20 -13.99 3.98 -3.78
CA ILE A 20 -12.84 4.83 -3.56
C ILE A 20 -12.69 5.84 -4.68
N SER A 21 -12.34 7.07 -4.31
CA SER A 21 -12.06 8.14 -5.26
C SER A 21 -10.59 8.18 -5.66
N ASN A 22 -10.31 8.73 -6.84
CA ASN A 22 -8.94 9.05 -7.28
C ASN A 22 -8.18 9.99 -6.31
N LYS A 23 -8.90 10.71 -5.43
CA LYS A 23 -8.33 11.57 -4.37
C LYS A 23 -8.08 10.86 -3.04
N GLY A 24 -8.34 9.56 -2.95
CA GLY A 24 -8.14 8.76 -1.74
C GLY A 24 -9.22 8.90 -0.69
N LYS A 25 -10.41 9.39 -1.04
CA LYS A 25 -11.61 9.33 -0.20
C LYS A 25 -12.39 8.05 -0.43
N ILE A 26 -12.99 7.50 0.62
CA ILE A 26 -13.82 6.29 0.56
C ILE A 26 -15.25 6.65 0.98
N ARG A 27 -16.24 6.14 0.26
CA ARG A 27 -17.66 6.30 0.57
C ARG A 27 -18.39 4.95 0.54
N SER A 28 -19.46 4.84 1.31
CA SER A 28 -20.40 3.72 1.19
C SER A 28 -21.47 4.03 0.14
N LYS A 29 -21.90 3.00 -0.60
CA LYS A 29 -23.04 3.08 -1.53
C LYS A 29 -24.36 3.06 -0.76
N THR A 30 -25.36 3.76 -1.28
CA THR A 30 -26.74 3.63 -0.81
C THR A 30 -27.26 2.24 -1.15
N ARG A 31 -27.81 1.53 -0.16
CA ARG A 31 -28.30 0.16 -0.34
C ARG A 31 -29.51 -0.13 0.54
N LYS A 32 -30.34 -1.08 0.10
CA LYS A 32 -31.42 -1.65 0.91
C LYS A 32 -30.88 -2.86 1.66
N THR A 33 -31.18 -2.96 2.95
CA THR A 33 -30.80 -4.10 3.79
C THR A 33 -31.97 -4.53 4.66
N TRP A 34 -32.03 -5.81 4.98
CA TRP A 34 -32.95 -6.33 5.98
C TRP A 34 -32.45 -5.96 7.38
N HIS A 35 -33.32 -5.38 8.21
CA HIS A 35 -33.02 -5.11 9.62
C HIS A 35 -33.60 -6.22 10.50
N LYS A 36 -32.73 -6.99 11.17
CA LYS A 36 -33.13 -8.16 11.96
C LYS A 36 -34.04 -7.82 13.15
N GLY A 37 -33.83 -6.67 13.80
CA GLY A 37 -34.59 -6.28 14.99
C GLY A 37 -36.02 -5.87 14.69
N SER A 38 -36.21 -4.99 13.70
CA SER A 38 -37.54 -4.49 13.31
C SER A 38 -38.25 -5.38 12.28
N LYS A 39 -37.56 -6.41 11.75
CA LYS A 39 -38.06 -7.29 10.67
C LYS A 39 -38.60 -6.51 9.46
N THR A 40 -37.91 -5.42 9.10
CA THR A 40 -38.29 -4.56 7.97
C THR A 40 -37.10 -4.28 7.05
N ASN A 41 -37.41 -3.95 5.79
CA ASN A 41 -36.43 -3.44 4.84
C ASN A 41 -36.07 -2.00 5.18
N MET A 42 -34.79 -1.72 5.38
CA MET A 42 -34.25 -0.40 5.67
C MET A 42 -33.32 0.05 4.55
N THR A 43 -33.43 1.32 4.16
CA THR A 43 -32.48 1.94 3.22
C THR A 43 -31.37 2.61 4.00
N ILE A 44 -30.14 2.12 3.84
CA ILE A 44 -28.95 2.78 4.38
C ILE A 44 -28.46 3.76 3.32
N LYS A 45 -28.50 5.05 3.63
CA LYS A 45 -27.94 6.10 2.78
C LYS A 45 -26.42 5.98 2.73
N GLY A 46 -25.86 6.14 1.53
CA GLY A 46 -24.42 6.23 1.34
C GLY A 46 -23.82 7.40 2.12
N LYS A 47 -22.62 7.20 2.67
CA LYS A 47 -21.94 8.18 3.51
C LYS A 47 -20.44 8.19 3.21
N LEU A 48 -19.83 9.36 3.29
CA LEU A 48 -18.38 9.49 3.27
C LEU A 48 -17.76 8.87 4.54
N MET A 49 -16.83 7.93 4.36
CA MET A 49 -16.21 7.21 5.46
C MET A 49 -15.12 8.05 6.11
N LYS A 50 -15.11 8.10 7.45
CA LYS A 50 -14.08 8.80 8.21
C LYS A 50 -12.81 7.97 8.25
N GLN A 51 -11.74 8.49 7.65
CA GLN A 51 -10.41 7.90 7.70
C GLN A 51 -9.68 8.32 8.98
N ARG A 52 -8.92 7.39 9.58
CA ARG A 52 -8.12 7.63 10.78
C ARG A 52 -6.64 7.69 10.42
N TRP A 53 -5.88 8.54 11.11
CA TRP A 53 -4.44 8.64 10.93
C TRP A 53 -3.71 7.72 11.92
N ASN A 54 -2.85 6.84 11.42
CA ASN A 54 -1.94 6.06 12.24
C ASN A 54 -0.60 6.78 12.37
N LYS A 55 -0.21 7.17 13.60
CA LYS A 55 1.05 7.86 13.87
C LYS A 55 2.27 6.95 13.70
N MET A 56 2.14 5.66 14.00
CA MET A 56 3.24 4.69 13.95
C MET A 56 3.59 4.35 12.49
N CYS A 57 2.58 3.94 11.72
CA CYS A 57 2.77 3.59 10.31
C CYS A 57 2.75 4.80 9.36
N LYS A 58 2.50 6.01 9.90
CA LYS A 58 2.36 7.27 9.14
C LYS A 58 1.43 7.13 7.94
N CYS A 59 0.25 6.53 8.11
CA CYS A 59 -0.69 6.33 7.01
C CYS A 59 -2.15 6.46 7.46
N TYR A 60 -3.04 6.74 6.50
CA TYR A 60 -4.47 6.64 6.74
C TYR A 60 -4.94 5.18 6.72
N PHE A 61 -5.92 4.87 7.55
CA PHE A 61 -6.60 3.58 7.60
C PHE A 61 -8.04 3.73 8.07
N LEU A 62 -8.87 2.76 7.74
CA LEU A 62 -10.25 2.65 8.20
C LEU A 62 -10.66 1.17 8.20
N ASP A 63 -11.70 0.84 8.95
CA ASP A 63 -12.25 -0.52 8.95
C ASP A 63 -13.54 -0.54 8.14
N LEU A 64 -13.62 -1.45 7.17
CA LEU A 64 -14.79 -1.69 6.34
C LEU A 64 -15.33 -3.09 6.58
N ILE A 65 -16.57 -3.32 6.16
CA ILE A 65 -17.19 -4.66 6.19
C ILE A 65 -17.03 -5.26 4.80
N ASP A 66 -16.34 -6.40 4.70
CA ASP A 66 -16.18 -7.13 3.45
C ASP A 66 -17.49 -7.78 2.98
N ASP A 67 -17.49 -8.35 1.78
CA ASP A 67 -18.67 -9.00 1.22
C ASP A 67 -19.09 -10.27 2.00
N GLU A 68 -18.16 -10.86 2.75
CA GLU A 68 -18.39 -11.95 3.71
C GLU A 68 -18.87 -11.46 5.09
N LYS A 69 -19.21 -10.18 5.22
CA LYS A 69 -19.72 -9.53 6.45
C LYS A 69 -18.72 -9.50 7.61
N ARG A 70 -17.42 -9.60 7.34
CA ARG A 70 -16.34 -9.50 8.32
C ARG A 70 -15.73 -8.11 8.28
N ARG A 71 -15.29 -7.63 9.45
CA ARG A 71 -14.61 -6.35 9.57
C ARG A 71 -13.14 -6.51 9.17
N ARG A 72 -12.67 -5.73 8.19
CA ARG A 72 -11.28 -5.73 7.72
C ARG A 72 -10.73 -4.31 7.70
N THR A 73 -9.46 -4.17 8.04
CA THR A 73 -8.74 -2.88 7.95
C THR A 73 -8.27 -2.66 6.52
N VAL A 74 -8.54 -1.48 6.01
CA VAL A 74 -8.24 -1.06 4.64
C VAL A 74 -7.36 0.20 4.68
N TYR A 75 -6.47 0.30 3.69
CA TYR A 75 -5.55 1.42 3.56
C TYR A 75 -5.88 2.22 2.28
N PRO A 76 -6.33 3.48 2.39
CA PRO A 76 -6.75 4.28 1.25
C PRO A 76 -5.71 4.36 0.13
N HIS A 77 -4.43 4.58 0.43
CA HIS A 77 -3.37 4.61 -0.60
C HIS A 77 -3.27 3.30 -1.38
N LYS A 78 -3.46 2.14 -0.72
CA LYS A 78 -3.42 0.83 -1.39
C LYS A 78 -4.61 0.64 -2.32
N GLU A 79 -5.80 0.98 -1.83
CA GLU A 79 -7.01 0.81 -2.63
C GLU A 79 -7.07 1.82 -3.79
N VAL A 80 -6.52 3.03 -3.64
CA VAL A 80 -6.36 3.97 -4.78
C VAL A 80 -5.43 3.38 -5.81
N ALA A 81 -4.25 2.88 -5.38
CA ALA A 81 -3.28 2.31 -6.30
C ALA A 81 -3.84 1.08 -7.04
N LYS A 82 -4.64 0.23 -6.37
CA LYS A 82 -5.29 -0.89 -7.05
C LYS A 82 -6.37 -0.46 -8.03
N ALA A 83 -7.17 0.55 -7.68
CA ALA A 83 -8.34 0.93 -8.46
C ALA A 83 -8.05 1.89 -9.63
N PHE A 84 -6.92 2.62 -9.58
CA PHE A 84 -6.58 3.66 -10.57
C PHE A 84 -5.21 3.49 -11.22
N LEU A 85 -4.31 2.67 -10.66
CA LEU A 85 -2.98 2.46 -11.23
C LEU A 85 -2.87 1.03 -11.75
N GLU A 86 -2.61 0.91 -13.04
CA GLU A 86 -2.28 -0.37 -13.65
C GLU A 86 -0.94 -0.86 -13.11
N ASN A 87 -0.92 -2.15 -12.75
CA ASN A 87 0.30 -2.81 -12.31
C ASN A 87 0.68 -3.88 -13.35
N ASN A 88 1.69 -3.57 -14.16
CA ASN A 88 2.15 -4.42 -15.26
C ASN A 88 2.91 -5.67 -14.77
N ASP A 89 3.44 -5.65 -13.56
CA ASP A 89 4.17 -6.78 -12.97
C ASP A 89 3.91 -6.89 -11.46
N PRO A 90 2.78 -7.49 -11.05
CA PRO A 90 2.40 -7.58 -9.65
C PRO A 90 3.35 -8.43 -8.79
N GLU A 91 4.14 -9.32 -9.39
CA GLU A 91 5.09 -10.16 -8.67
C GLU A 91 6.29 -9.34 -8.19
N THR A 92 6.78 -8.43 -9.03
CA THR A 92 7.93 -7.59 -8.69
C THR A 92 7.54 -6.24 -8.11
N LEU A 93 6.48 -5.60 -8.62
CA LEU A 93 6.01 -4.27 -8.24
C LEU A 93 4.92 -4.33 -7.17
N ASN A 94 5.29 -4.79 -5.97
CA ASN A 94 4.34 -5.03 -4.87
C ASN A 94 4.32 -3.93 -3.79
N MET A 95 5.13 -2.88 -3.93
CA MET A 95 5.19 -1.76 -2.98
C MET A 95 4.65 -0.48 -3.63
N ILE A 96 4.14 0.44 -2.81
CA ILE A 96 3.65 1.74 -3.26
C ILE A 96 4.50 2.83 -2.61
N ILE A 97 4.92 3.81 -3.40
CA ILE A 97 5.54 5.05 -2.92
C ILE A 97 4.62 6.24 -3.17
N HIS A 98 4.83 7.30 -2.37
CA HIS A 98 4.26 8.62 -2.58
C HIS A 98 5.34 9.51 -3.20
N GLU A 99 5.16 9.99 -4.42
CA GLU A 99 6.21 10.74 -5.14
C GLU A 99 6.62 12.02 -4.39
N ASP A 100 5.67 12.70 -3.74
CA ASP A 100 5.90 13.88 -2.91
C ASP A 100 6.43 13.60 -1.50
N ASN A 101 6.72 12.34 -1.16
CA ASN A 101 7.09 11.89 0.19
C ASN A 101 6.10 12.31 1.30
N ASN A 102 4.84 12.58 0.95
CA ASN A 102 3.80 12.96 1.89
C ASN A 102 2.73 11.85 1.99
N PRO A 103 2.74 11.03 3.06
CA PRO A 103 1.79 9.93 3.21
C PRO A 103 0.32 10.36 3.41
N ARG A 104 0.05 11.66 3.47
CA ARG A 104 -1.31 12.22 3.51
C ARG A 104 -1.88 12.47 2.11
N ASN A 105 -1.03 12.59 1.09
CA ASN A 105 -1.45 12.86 -0.27
C ASN A 105 -1.71 11.55 -1.02
N ASN A 106 -2.91 10.97 -0.82
CA ASN A 106 -3.29 9.68 -1.43
C ASN A 106 -3.97 9.86 -2.80
N LYS A 107 -3.59 10.88 -3.57
CA LYS A 107 -4.07 11.03 -4.95
C LYS A 107 -3.45 9.96 -5.84
N ALA A 108 -4.22 9.41 -6.77
CA ALA A 108 -3.74 8.41 -7.73
C ALA A 108 -2.45 8.86 -8.43
N ASP A 109 -2.43 10.10 -8.92
CA ASP A 109 -1.28 10.69 -9.64
C ASP A 109 -0.02 10.87 -8.76
N ASN A 110 -0.15 10.80 -7.43
CA ASN A 110 0.98 10.90 -6.49
C ASN A 110 1.49 9.53 -6.03
N LEU A 111 0.81 8.44 -6.41
CA LEU A 111 1.18 7.09 -6.03
C LEU A 111 1.90 6.39 -7.17
N LYS A 112 2.78 5.45 -6.85
CA LYS A 112 3.46 4.64 -7.86
C LYS A 112 3.79 3.25 -7.33
N TRP A 113 3.52 2.23 -8.15
CA TRP A 113 3.96 0.86 -7.89
C TRP A 113 5.46 0.73 -8.17
N VAL A 114 6.19 0.17 -7.21
CA VAL A 114 7.64 -0.03 -7.28
C VAL A 114 8.04 -1.38 -6.68
N SER A 115 9.23 -1.84 -7.03
CA SER A 115 9.80 -3.04 -6.42
C SER A 115 10.22 -2.80 -4.96
N ALA A 116 10.37 -3.87 -4.19
CA ALA A 116 10.87 -3.77 -2.82
C ALA A 116 12.28 -3.14 -2.73
N SER A 117 13.14 -3.39 -3.73
CA SER A 117 14.47 -2.76 -3.84
C SER A 117 14.37 -1.27 -4.14
N ASP A 118 13.52 -0.87 -5.08
CA ASP A 118 13.36 0.53 -5.47
C ASP A 118 12.70 1.34 -4.36
N HIS A 119 11.71 0.76 -3.68
CA HIS A 119 11.12 1.36 -2.49
C HIS A 119 12.20 1.62 -1.43
N MET A 120 13.11 0.66 -1.18
CA MET A 120 14.19 0.86 -0.21
C MET A 120 15.14 1.98 -0.66
N LYS A 121 15.54 1.99 -1.93
CA LYS A 121 16.40 3.03 -2.52
C LYS A 121 15.76 4.41 -2.36
N TRP A 122 14.50 4.55 -2.73
CA TRP A 122 13.71 5.77 -2.60
C TRP A 122 13.66 6.27 -1.15
N GLN A 123 13.47 5.37 -0.16
CA GLN A 123 13.46 5.75 1.26
C GLN A 123 14.79 6.37 1.75
N PHE A 124 15.93 5.98 1.15
CA PHE A 124 17.21 6.61 1.43
C PHE A 124 17.35 7.96 0.70
N GLU A 125 16.91 8.03 -0.55
CA GLU A 125 16.95 9.26 -1.36
C GLU A 125 16.14 10.40 -0.74
N VAL A 126 14.94 10.10 -0.24
CA VAL A 126 14.08 11.10 0.42
C VAL A 126 14.43 11.33 1.90
N GLY A 127 15.47 10.67 2.41
CA GLY A 127 15.98 10.88 3.78
C GLY A 127 15.12 10.27 4.90
N ASN A 128 14.16 9.39 4.58
CA ASN A 128 13.38 8.68 5.59
C ASN A 128 14.22 7.63 6.34
N LYS A 129 15.25 7.09 5.68
CA LYS A 129 16.23 6.17 6.28
C LYS A 129 17.64 6.74 6.16
N ASP A 130 18.43 6.50 7.20
CA ASP A 130 19.84 6.89 7.26
C ASP A 130 20.66 5.78 7.94
N ASN A 131 21.82 5.49 7.36
CA ASN A 131 22.77 4.51 7.86
C ASN A 131 23.84 5.12 8.79
N PHE A 132 23.82 6.43 9.05
CA PHE A 132 24.83 7.11 9.87
C PHE A 132 25.01 6.48 11.25
N LYS A 133 23.91 6.20 11.97
CA LYS A 133 23.97 5.53 13.29
C LYS A 133 24.56 4.14 13.20
N VAL A 134 24.16 3.37 12.19
CA VAL A 134 24.68 2.01 11.95
C VAL A 134 26.17 2.06 11.67
N TRP A 135 26.61 3.00 10.84
CA TRP A 135 28.02 3.20 10.52
C TRP A 135 28.85 3.62 11.74
N LYS A 136 28.33 4.52 12.57
CA LYS A 136 28.96 4.92 13.85
C LYS A 136 29.13 3.70 14.79
N THR A 137 28.09 2.88 14.91
CA THR A 137 28.14 1.64 15.72
C THR A 137 29.13 0.63 15.14
N ARG A 138 29.15 0.44 13.82
CA ARG A 138 30.11 -0.46 13.14
C ARG A 138 31.55 -0.01 13.36
N LYS A 139 31.84 1.28 13.20
CA LYS A 139 33.17 1.85 13.48
C LYS A 139 33.62 1.60 14.91
N LYS A 140 32.73 1.73 15.90
CA LYS A 140 33.04 1.43 17.30
C LYS A 140 33.30 -0.07 17.51
N ARG A 141 32.47 -0.93 16.92
CA ARG A 141 32.51 -2.39 17.10
C ARG A 141 33.73 -3.04 16.44
N TYR A 142 34.10 -2.58 15.24
CA TYR A 142 35.20 -3.13 14.45
C TYR A 142 36.46 -2.26 14.50
N LYS A 143 36.61 -1.42 15.54
CA LYS A 143 37.80 -0.57 15.73
C LYS A 143 39.10 -1.39 15.73
N ASN A 144 39.04 -2.62 16.23
CA ASN A 144 40.17 -3.54 16.33
C ASN A 144 40.19 -4.60 15.20
N GLY A 145 39.48 -4.36 14.10
CA GLY A 145 39.33 -5.30 12.98
C GLY A 145 38.26 -6.37 13.19
N PHE A 146 38.12 -7.26 12.22
CA PHE A 146 37.35 -8.50 12.36
C PHE A 146 38.16 -9.52 13.16
N LYS A 147 37.48 -10.40 13.89
CA LYS A 147 38.17 -11.50 14.56
C LYS A 147 38.79 -12.43 13.50
N PRO A 148 39.99 -12.99 13.72
CA PRO A 148 40.65 -13.85 12.74
C PRO A 148 39.78 -15.04 12.29
N ASP A 149 38.96 -15.59 13.19
CA ASP A 149 38.07 -16.72 12.88
C ASP A 149 36.73 -16.32 12.23
N THR A 150 36.59 -15.07 11.76
CA THR A 150 35.32 -14.61 11.17
C THR A 150 35.15 -15.15 9.76
N VAL A 151 34.36 -16.22 9.58
CA VAL A 151 33.88 -16.64 8.26
C VAL A 151 32.65 -15.82 7.89
N LEU A 152 32.76 -14.98 6.85
CA LEU A 152 31.62 -14.27 6.31
C LEU A 152 30.88 -15.18 5.33
N PRO A 153 29.60 -15.52 5.57
CA PRO A 153 28.83 -16.28 4.59
C PRO A 153 28.73 -15.44 3.30
N GLY A 154 29.09 -16.05 2.17
CA GLY A 154 28.87 -15.44 0.85
C GLY A 154 27.39 -15.12 0.63
N ARG A 155 27.09 -14.12 -0.21
CA ARG A 155 25.70 -13.80 -0.56
C ARG A 155 25.03 -15.06 -1.13
N PRO A 156 23.95 -15.58 -0.52
CA PRO A 156 23.24 -16.73 -1.09
C PRO A 156 22.74 -16.33 -2.48
N LYS A 157 23.22 -17.03 -3.51
CA LYS A 157 22.71 -16.88 -4.88
C LYS A 157 21.32 -17.52 -4.89
N LYS A 158 20.28 -16.75 -5.19
CA LYS A 158 18.98 -17.35 -5.54
C LYS A 158 19.21 -18.21 -6.78
N ALA A 159 18.80 -19.48 -6.73
CA ALA A 159 18.71 -20.32 -7.93
C ALA A 159 17.79 -19.59 -8.92
N LYS A 160 18.30 -19.26 -10.11
CA LYS A 160 17.44 -18.89 -11.22
C LYS A 160 16.77 -20.18 -11.66
N GLU A 161 15.46 -20.28 -11.49
CA GLU A 161 14.68 -21.31 -12.17
C GLU A 161 14.81 -21.02 -13.67
N GLU A 162 15.52 -21.89 -14.39
CA GLU A 162 15.47 -21.95 -15.84
C GLU A 162 14.04 -22.33 -16.22
N LYS A 163 13.26 -21.36 -16.72
CA LYS A 163 12.03 -21.66 -17.43
C LYS A 163 12.43 -22.44 -18.69
N GLU A 164 12.26 -23.75 -18.67
CA GLU A 164 12.31 -24.57 -19.87
C GLU A 164 11.32 -23.98 -20.88
N LEU A 165 11.85 -23.51 -22.02
CA LEU A 165 11.05 -23.26 -23.21
C LEU A 165 10.52 -24.61 -23.69
N VAL A 166 9.27 -24.91 -23.35
CA VAL A 166 8.50 -25.96 -24.03
C VAL A 166 8.26 -25.45 -25.45
N ALA A 167 9.11 -25.91 -26.37
CA ALA A 167 8.88 -25.78 -27.80
C ALA A 167 7.67 -26.66 -28.17
N GLY A 168 6.59 -26.01 -28.58
CA GLY A 168 5.47 -26.62 -29.29
C GLY A 168 5.48 -26.17 -30.75
#